data_AF-A0A0F2RHY7-F1
#
_entry.id   AF-A0A0F2RHY7-F1
#
_cell.length_a   1.000
_cell.length_b   1.000
_cell.length_c   1.000
_cell.angle_alpha   90.00
_cell.angle_beta   90.00
_cell.angle_gamma   90.00
#
_symmetry.space_group_name_H-M   'P 1'
#
loop_
_entity.id
_entity.type
_entity.pdbx_description
1 polymer ?
#
loop_
_entity_poly.entity_id
_entity_poly.type
_entity_poly.pdbx_seq_one_letter_code
_entity_poly.pdbx_strand_id
1 'polypeptide(L)'
;MARPRFTRCPLGDSAPTPFPSAEAAWMWFWQCQNARDEGARFTANAGNVVRPCEPDDIYRAAARLHRGHALRRPHLEVLAR
;
A
#
# COMPACT_ATOMS: atom_id res chain seq x y z
N MET A 1 14.65 15.50 -6.28
CA MET A 1 13.38 14.75 -6.11
C MET A 1 13.02 14.76 -4.63
N ALA A 2 11.93 15.45 -4.26
CA ALA A 2 11.52 15.57 -2.86
C ALA A 2 11.00 14.20 -2.36
N ARG A 3 11.57 13.72 -1.25
CA ARG A 3 11.07 12.49 -0.59
C ARG A 3 9.65 12.79 -0.10
N PRO A 4 8.61 12.03 -0.50
CA PRO A 4 7.27 12.25 0.04
C PRO A 4 7.33 12.14 1.56
N ARG A 5 6.79 13.14 2.25
CA ARG A 5 6.69 13.16 3.71
C ARG A 5 5.55 12.22 4.07
N PHE A 6 5.90 11.06 4.60
CA PHE A 6 4.94 10.05 5.07
C PHE A 6 4.33 10.55 6.38
N THR A 7 3.16 11.16 6.27
CA THR A 7 2.35 11.48 7.45
C THR A 7 1.64 10.20 7.84
N ARG A 8 1.97 9.61 9.00
CA ARG A 8 1.16 8.52 9.54
C ARG A 8 -0.23 9.08 9.79
N CYS A 9 -1.27 8.46 9.23
CA CYS A 9 -2.63 8.75 9.66
C CYS A 9 -2.79 8.20 11.09
N PRO A 10 -3.30 9.00 12.06
CA PRO A 10 -3.80 8.41 13.29
C PRO A 10 -4.95 7.48 12.89
N LEU A 11 -4.86 6.21 13.29
CA LEU A 11 -5.99 5.28 13.19
C LEU A 11 -7.14 5.95 13.95
N GLY A 12 -8.21 6.35 13.26
CA GLY A 12 -9.39 6.90 13.92
C GLY A 12 -9.97 5.87 14.90
N ASP A 13 -10.92 6.27 15.74
CA ASP A 13 -11.52 5.41 16.78
C ASP A 13 -12.23 4.15 16.24
N SER A 14 -12.36 4.00 14.92
CA SER A 14 -12.90 2.80 14.27
C SER A 14 -11.83 1.72 14.12
N ALA A 15 -12.14 0.51 14.60
CA ALA A 15 -11.25 -0.64 14.47
C ALA A 15 -10.89 -0.89 12.99
N PRO A 16 -9.61 -0.84 12.60
CA PRO A 16 -9.22 -1.04 11.21
C PRO A 16 -9.52 -2.48 10.77
N THR A 17 -9.97 -2.63 9.53
CA THR A 17 -10.26 -3.96 8.96
C THR A 17 -8.97 -4.55 8.37
N PRO A 18 -8.40 -5.62 8.96
CA PRO A 18 -7.20 -6.24 8.44
C PRO A 18 -7.41 -6.81 7.04
N PHE A 19 -6.32 -6.95 6.30
CA PHE A 19 -6.37 -7.64 5.01
C PHE A 19 -6.53 -9.15 5.24
N PRO A 20 -7.34 -9.84 4.42
CA PRO A 20 -7.53 -11.28 4.53
C PRO A 20 -6.27 -12.07 4.15
N SER A 21 -5.35 -11.48 3.37
CA SER A 21 -4.07 -12.07 3.00
C SER A 21 -3.05 -10.99 2.59
N ALA A 22 -1.78 -11.37 2.51
CA ALA A 22 -0.72 -10.49 1.97
C ALA A 22 -0.97 -10.13 0.49
N GLU A 23 -1.53 -11.07 -0.28
CA GLU A 23 -1.94 -10.84 -1.67
C GLU A 23 -3.03 -9.78 -1.78
N ALA A 24 -4.07 -9.85 -0.93
CA ALA A 24 -5.13 -8.84 -0.91
C ALA A 24 -4.60 -7.44 -0.56
N ALA A 25 -3.62 -7.35 0.34
CA ALA A 25 -2.93 -6.10 0.65
C ALA A 25 -2.16 -5.58 -0.58
N TRP A 26 -1.45 -6.45 -1.29
CA TRP A 26 -0.69 -6.08 -2.48
C TRP A 26 -1.58 -5.63 -3.64
N MET A 27 -2.66 -6.36 -3.93
CA MET A 27 -3.63 -5.97 -4.95
C MET A 27 -4.27 -4.61 -4.63
N TRP A 28 -4.61 -4.36 -3.37
CA TRP A 28 -5.12 -3.07 -2.95
C TRP A 28 -4.09 -1.94 -3.18
N PHE A 29 -2.82 -2.18 -2.84
CA PHE A 29 -1.74 -1.23 -3.14
C PHE A 29 -1.66 -0.93 -4.65
N TRP A 30 -1.72 -1.95 -5.52
CA TRP A 30 -1.66 -1.74 -6.97
C TRP A 30 -2.85 -0.95 -7.50
N GLN A 31 -4.06 -1.21 -7.00
CA GLN A 31 -5.23 -0.40 -7.33
C GLN A 31 -5.07 1.05 -6.88
N CYS A 32 -4.50 1.27 -5.70
CA CYS A 32 -4.15 2.61 -5.26
C CYS A 32 -3.14 3.27 -6.22
N GLN A 33 -2.10 2.55 -6.64
CA GLN A 33 -1.11 3.08 -7.58
C GLN A 33 -1.73 3.45 -8.92
N ASN A 34 -2.56 2.60 -9.52
CA ASN A 34 -3.26 2.89 -10.77
C ASN A 34 -4.11 4.16 -10.64
N ALA A 35 -4.86 4.29 -9.54
CA ALA A 35 -5.63 5.49 -9.27
C ALA A 35 -4.74 6.74 -9.06
N ARG A 36 -3.53 6.64 -8.48
CA ARG A 36 -2.56 7.77 -8.45
C ARG A 36 -2.13 8.16 -9.85
N ASP A 37 -1.84 7.18 -10.69
CA ASP A 37 -1.39 7.39 -12.07
C ASP A 37 -2.50 8.04 -12.92
N GLU A 38 -3.76 7.72 -12.62
CA GLU A 38 -4.96 8.38 -13.16
C GLU A 38 -5.22 9.78 -12.56
N GLY A 39 -4.41 10.21 -11.59
CA GLY A 39 -4.48 11.55 -10.98
C GLY A 39 -5.35 11.65 -9.72
N ALA A 40 -5.85 10.53 -9.18
CA ALA A 40 -6.60 10.53 -7.93
C ALA A 40 -5.70 10.94 -6.76
N ARG A 41 -6.23 11.79 -5.88
CA ARG A 41 -5.58 12.17 -4.62
C ARG A 41 -6.26 11.43 -3.49
N PHE A 42 -5.53 10.52 -2.84
CA PHE A 42 -6.03 9.83 -1.65
C PHE A 42 -6.02 10.77 -0.46
N THR A 43 -7.20 11.01 0.11
CA THR A 43 -7.33 11.57 1.45
C THR A 43 -7.49 10.41 2.44
N ALA A 44 -6.94 10.57 3.64
CA ALA A 44 -7.13 9.62 4.72
C ALA A 44 -8.64 9.37 4.92
N ASN A 45 -9.04 8.10 5.04
CA ASN A 45 -10.43 7.68 5.21
C ASN A 45 -11.37 7.93 4.01
N ALA A 46 -10.86 8.16 2.80
CA ALA A 46 -11.71 8.29 1.59
C ALA A 46 -12.23 6.95 1.03
N GLY A 47 -11.68 5.83 1.50
CA GLY A 47 -12.17 4.51 1.14
C GLY A 47 -13.34 4.09 2.05
N ASN A 48 -14.30 3.33 1.51
CA ASN A 48 -15.38 2.72 2.29
C ASN A 48 -14.90 1.76 3.39
N VAL A 49 -13.61 1.38 3.38
CA VAL A 49 -13.02 0.46 4.35
C VAL A 49 -11.85 1.15 5.03
N VAL A 50 -11.93 1.29 6.35
CA VAL A 50 -10.82 1.75 7.20
C VAL A 50 -9.73 0.68 7.17
N ARG A 51 -8.60 0.99 6.52
CA ARG A 51 -7.44 0.09 6.44
C ARG A 51 -6.46 0.37 7.59
N PRO A 52 -5.73 -0.66 8.06
CA PRO A 52 -4.77 -0.51 9.15
C PRO A 52 -3.47 0.21 8.73
N CYS A 53 -3.26 0.44 7.43
CA CYS A 53 -2.06 1.04 6.89
C CYS A 53 -2.34 1.82 5.59
N GLU A 54 -1.41 2.69 5.22
CA GLU A 54 -1.44 3.44 3.96
C GLU A 54 -0.81 2.62 2.82
N PRO A 55 -1.14 2.91 1.54
CA PRO A 55 -0.53 2.20 0.39
C PRO A 55 1.00 2.25 0.41
N ASP A 56 1.50 3.38 0.89
CA ASP A 56 2.90 3.73 1.08
C ASP A 56 3.63 2.82 2.10
N ASP A 57 2.92 2.28 3.09
CA ASP A 57 3.47 1.32 4.06
C ASP A 57 3.68 -0.05 3.41
N ILE A 58 2.78 -0.46 2.51
CA ILE A 58 2.90 -1.71 1.74
C ILE A 58 4.10 -1.64 0.80
N TYR A 59 4.28 -0.52 0.11
CA TYR A 59 5.48 -0.28 -0.70
C TYR A 59 6.76 -0.42 0.12
N ARG A 60 6.82 0.16 1.32
CA ARG A 60 7.99 0.07 2.21
C ARG A 60 8.26 -1.36 2.66
N ALA A 61 7.22 -2.13 2.99
CA ALA A 61 7.34 -3.53 3.35
C ALA A 61 7.90 -4.36 2.18
N ALA A 62 7.35 -4.20 0.98
CA ALA A 62 7.82 -4.88 -0.22
C ALA A 62 9.26 -4.48 -0.58
N ALA A 63 9.61 -3.20 -0.52
CA ALA A 63 10.98 -2.72 -0.76
C ALA A 63 11.97 -3.30 0.26
N ARG A 64 11.57 -3.46 1.53
CA ARG A 64 12.39 -4.12 2.55
C ARG A 64 12.61 -5.60 2.21
N LEU A 65 11.57 -6.32 1.81
CA LEU A 65 11.68 -7.72 1.40
C LEU A 65 12.53 -7.90 0.14
N HIS A 66 12.43 -6.97 -0.80
CA HIS A 66 13.26 -6.95 -2.00
C HIS A 66 14.74 -6.73 -1.69
N ARG A 67 15.05 -5.75 -0.82
CA ARG A 67 16.42 -5.52 -0.34
C ARG A 67 16.98 -6.71 0.46
N GLY A 68 16.12 -7.46 1.13
CA GLY A 68 16.49 -8.70 1.83
C GLY A 68 16.53 -9.94 0.94
N HIS A 69 16.37 -9.80 -0.38
CA HIS A 69 16.33 -10.90 -1.36
C HIS A 69 15.22 -11.95 -1.14
N ALA A 70 14.26 -11.69 -0.26
CA ALA A 70 13.09 -12.54 -0.04
C ALA A 70 12.06 -12.37 -1.17
N LEU A 71 11.93 -11.15 -1.71
CA LEU A 71 11.22 -10.88 -2.95
C LEU A 71 12.22 -10.58 -4.06
N ARG A 72 12.15 -11.31 -5.16
CA ARG A 72 12.95 -11.02 -6.36
C ARG A 72 12.09 -10.27 -7.36
N ARG A 73 12.73 -9.62 -8.33
CA ARG A 73 12.04 -8.89 -9.40
C ARG A 73 10.95 -9.71 -10.11
N PRO A 74 11.14 -11.02 -10.43
CA PRO A 74 10.07 -11.83 -11.00
C PRO A 74 8.84 -11.97 -10.07
N HIS A 75 9.03 -11.99 -8.75
CA HIS A 75 7.90 -12.05 -7.81
C HIS A 75 7.07 -10.76 -7.87
N LEU A 76 7.72 -9.61 -8.03
CA LEU A 76 7.03 -8.32 -8.14
C LEU A 76 6.26 -8.20 -9.46
N GLU A 77 6.82 -8.74 -10.56
CA GLU A 77 6.18 -8.71 -11.88
C GLU A 77 4.92 -9.58 -11.93
N VAL A 78 4.93 -10.77 -11.32
CA VAL A 78 3.74 -11.63 -11.24
C VAL A 78 2.64 -10.99 -10.41
N LEU A 79 3.00 -10.34 -9.30
CA LEU A 79 2.03 -9.72 -8.41
C LEU A 79 1.43 -8.41 -8.96
N ALA A 80 2.00 -7.84 -10.03
CA ALA A 80 1.51 -6.62 -10.67
C ALA A 80 0.51 -6.87 -11.81
N ARG A 81 0.17 -8.14 -12.08
CA ARG A 81 -0.70 -8.58 -13.18
C ARG A 81 -2.06 -9.03 -12.66
#